data_AF-A0A5K0YG46-F1
#
_entry.id   AF-A0A5K0YG46-F1
#
_cell.length_a   1.000
_cell.length_b   1.000
_cell.length_c   1.000
_cell.angle_alpha   90.00
_cell.angle_beta   90.00
_cell.angle_gamma   90.00
#
_symmetry.space_group_name_H-M   'P 1'
#
loop_
_entity.id
_entity.type
_entity.pdbx_description
1 polymer ?
#
loop_
_entity_poly.entity_id
_entity_poly.type
_entity_poly.pdbx_seq_one_letter_code
_entity_poly.pdbx_strand_id
1 'polypeptide(L)' 'IKPKVGTICFGVAASQGALLLAGGEKGMRFAMPNARIMIHQPQSGCG' A
#
# COMPACT_ATOMS: atom_id res chain seq x y z
N ILE A 1 -5.35 -3.77 -16.56
CA ILE A 1 -4.89 -5.18 -16.73
C ILE A 1 -6.05 -6.12 -16.37
N LYS A 2 -6.17 -7.30 -17.00
CA LYS A 2 -7.29 -8.26 -16.78
C LYS A 2 -7.17 -9.19 -15.55
N PRO A 3 -6.00 -9.69 -15.12
CA PRO A 3 -5.95 -10.61 -13.98
C PRO A 3 -6.19 -9.89 -12.65
N LYS A 4 -6.73 -10.61 -11.65
CA LYS A 4 -6.81 -10.13 -10.26
C LYS A 4 -5.39 -10.00 -9.70
N VAL A 5 -5.09 -8.89 -9.03
CA VAL A 5 -3.77 -8.62 -8.45
C VAL A 5 -3.86 -8.75 -6.93
N GLY A 6 -3.10 -9.69 -6.37
CA GLY A 6 -2.88 -9.76 -4.93
C GLY A 6 -1.74 -8.84 -4.52
N THR A 7 -1.86 -8.23 -3.34
CA THR A 7 -0.82 -7.37 -2.77
C THR A 7 -0.46 -7.86 -1.37
N ILE A 8 0.82 -7.84 -1.03
CA ILE A 8 1.33 -8.28 0.26
C ILE A 8 2.39 -7.30 0.77
N CYS A 9 2.22 -6.82 2.01
CA CYS A 9 3.21 -5.97 2.67
C CYS A 9 4.16 -6.81 3.53
N PHE A 10 5.45 -6.73 3.20
CA PHE A 10 6.56 -7.19 4.02
C PHE A 10 7.31 -5.97 4.58
N GLY A 11 7.40 -5.85 5.90
CA GLY A 11 8.09 -4.74 6.55
C GLY A 11 7.26 -3.45 6.58
N VAL A 12 7.39 -2.59 5.57
CA VAL A 12 6.75 -1.26 5.56
C VAL A 12 6.18 -0.91 4.19
N ALA A 13 4.95 -0.42 4.15
CA ALA A 13 4.34 0.25 2.99
C ALA A 13 3.97 1.69 3.39
N ALA A 14 4.74 2.67 2.92
CA ALA A 14 4.55 4.08 3.24
C ALA A 14 4.20 4.92 2.01
N SER A 15 3.37 5.95 2.18
CA SER A 15 3.01 6.90 1.12
C SER A 15 2.37 6.20 -0.10
N GLN A 16 2.90 6.42 -1.31
CA GLN A 16 2.49 5.70 -2.53
C GLN A 16 2.54 4.18 -2.37
N GLY A 17 3.45 3.64 -1.54
CA GLY A 17 3.49 2.21 -1.24
C GLY A 17 2.22 1.69 -0.53
N ALA A 18 1.64 2.49 0.38
CA ALA A 18 0.38 2.16 1.03
C ALA A 18 -0.80 2.22 0.02
N LEU A 19 -0.75 3.16 -0.93
CA LEU A 19 -1.75 3.25 -2.01
C LEU A 19 -1.68 2.04 -2.94
N LEU A 20 -0.48 1.62 -3.35
CA LEU A 20 -0.28 0.44 -4.18
C LEU A 20 -0.75 -0.84 -3.47
N LEU A 21 -0.43 -0.99 -2.18
CA LEU A 21 -0.92 -2.09 -1.37
C LEU A 21 -2.46 -2.13 -1.34
N ALA A 22 -3.12 -0.98 -1.17
CA ALA A 22 -4.58 -0.86 -1.17
C ALA A 22 -5.20 -1.11 -2.56
N GLY A 23 -4.44 -0.93 -3.64
CA GLY A 23 -4.88 -1.12 -5.02
C GLY A 23 -5.10 -2.57 -5.46
N GLY A 24 -4.71 -3.55 -4.63
CA GLY A 24 -4.97 -4.97 -4.90
C GLY A 24 -6.46 -5.33 -4.92
N GLU A 25 -6.80 -6.51 -5.41
CA GLU A 25 -8.15 -7.05 -5.41
C GLU A 25 -8.68 -7.18 -3.95
N LYS A 26 -9.95 -6.84 -3.72
CA LYS A 26 -10.56 -6.96 -2.38
C LYS A 26 -10.51 -8.42 -1.91
N GLY A 27 -10.03 -8.65 -0.69
CA GLY A 27 -9.81 -10.00 -0.15
C GLY A 27 -8.47 -10.64 -0.55
N MET A 28 -7.67 -9.97 -1.39
CA MET A 28 -6.32 -10.38 -1.76
C MET A 28 -5.25 -9.37 -1.33
N ARG A 29 -5.53 -8.58 -0.28
CA ARG A 29 -4.63 -7.57 0.29
C ARG A 29 -4.17 -8.07 1.65
N PHE A 30 -2.90 -8.38 1.78
CA PHE A 30 -2.34 -8.98 2.98
C PHE A 30 -1.20 -8.14 3.55
N ALA A 31 -1.00 -8.26 4.85
CA ALA A 31 0.14 -7.67 5.53
C ALA A 31 0.67 -8.69 6.54
N MET A 32 1.99 -8.81 6.64
CA MET A 32 2.59 -9.66 7.66
C MET A 32 2.29 -9.11 9.06
N PRO A 33 2.33 -9.95 10.12
CA PRO A 33 1.94 -9.54 11.48
C PRO A 33 2.69 -8.31 12.02
N ASN A 34 3.95 -8.13 11.61
CA ASN A 34 4.80 -7.03 12.03
C ASN A 34 4.89 -5.89 11.01
N ALA A 35 4.10 -5.95 9.94
CA ALA A 35 4.12 -4.91 8.92
C ALA A 35 3.59 -3.57 9.47
N ARG A 36 4.06 -2.46 8.89
CA ARG A 36 3.55 -1.11 9.14
C ARG A 36 3.06 -0.50 7.84
N ILE A 37 1.85 0.03 7.87
CA ILE A 37 1.25 0.76 6.75
C ILE A 37 1.10 2.21 7.18
N MET A 38 1.76 3.13 6.47
CA MET A 38 1.76 4.55 6.80
C MET A 38 1.17 5.36 5.66
N ILE A 39 0.07 6.04 5.93
CA ILE A 39 -0.48 7.07 5.05
C ILE A 39 -0.07 8.41 5.64
N HIS A 40 0.50 9.28 4.81
CA HIS A 40 0.74 10.67 5.17
C HIS A 40 0.19 11.56 4.06
N GLN A 41 -0.14 12.80 4.42
CA GLN A 41 -0.58 13.78 3.46
C GLN A 41 0.48 13.97 2.36
N PRO A 42 0.09 14.12 1.08
CA PRO A 42 1.05 14.38 0.02
C PRO A 42 1.78 15.69 0.32
N GLN A 43 3.09 15.70 0.13
CA GLN A 43 3.87 16.91 0.29
C GLN A 43 3.82 17.67 -1.04
N SER A 44 2.98 18.70 -1.11
CA SER A 44 3.04 19.69 -2.19
C SER A 44 4.14 20.70 -1.84
N GLY A 45 5.25 20.67 -2.56
CA GLY A 45 6.29 21.68 -2.40
C GLY A 45 5.86 23.01 -3.00
N CYS A 46 5.57 23.99 -2.17
CA CYS A 46 5.60 25.42 -2.48
C CYS A 46 5.89 26.16 -1.16
N GLY A 47 7.16 26.46 -0.96
CA GLY A 47 7.71 27.36 0.06
C GLY A 47 8.94 28.02 -0.53
#